data_AF-A0A8B6F954-F1
#
_entry.id   AF-A0A8B6F954-F1
#
_cell.length_a   1.000
_cell.length_b   1.000
_cell.length_c   1.000
_cell.angle_alpha   90.00
_cell.angle_beta   90.00
_cell.angle_gamma   90.00
#
_symmetry.space_group_name_H-M   'P 1'
#
loop_
_entity.id
_entity.type
_entity.pdbx_description
1 polymer ?
#
loop_
_entity_poly.entity_id
_entity_poly.type
_entity_poly.pdbx_seq_one_letter_code
_entity_poly.pdbx_strand_id
1 'polypeptide(L)'
;MVLSYVVFITSTLTVLVQCHDCKDYDLSASDQSLVDMMKHYLHTSRKEECPPGGKPTTSDQHNKSLLFIHVGVTYVRWGKKECPKGVDMVYTGQVGGNHYSHKGGGVNYLCLPNNPENGKAFKTDNTQLFGTEYETTGGHKPTGMKDMHQKEVPCAVCHQRKKSVLLMIPARKTCYKGWTSEYSGYLLTDHKTYSSKEYLCVDKHSEPLDNKAGNEDGALLYGISTKCGSLRCPPYKDAVDVQCVVCTK
;
A
#
# COMPACT_ATOMS: atom_id res chain seq x y z
N MET A 1 1.74 12.18 55.07
CA MET A 1 0.46 12.56 54.42
C MET A 1 0.80 13.67 53.43
N VAL A 2 0.61 13.57 52.12
CA VAL A 2 -0.08 12.62 51.25
C VAL A 2 0.78 12.39 50.00
N LEU A 3 0.86 11.13 49.57
CA LEU A 3 1.45 10.61 48.34
C LEU A 3 0.71 11.16 47.09
N SER A 4 1.41 11.33 45.96
CA SER A 4 1.02 10.72 44.67
C SER A 4 2.11 10.88 43.59
N TYR A 5 2.25 9.82 42.81
CA TYR A 5 3.33 9.41 41.91
C TYR A 5 3.30 10.08 40.53
N VAL A 6 4.37 9.97 39.73
CA VAL A 6 4.49 9.04 38.56
C VAL A 6 5.97 8.97 38.14
N VAL A 7 6.51 7.75 38.06
CA VAL A 7 7.82 7.43 37.44
C VAL A 7 7.55 7.05 35.98
N PHE A 8 8.18 7.72 35.03
CA PHE A 8 8.32 7.24 33.66
C PHE A 8 9.80 6.94 33.41
N ILE A 9 10.12 5.65 33.29
CA ILE A 9 11.44 5.16 32.84
C ILE A 9 11.49 5.38 31.34
N THR A 10 12.44 6.22 30.90
CA THR A 10 12.73 6.49 29.50
C THR A 10 13.23 5.22 28.81
N SER A 11 12.48 4.72 27.82
CA SER A 11 13.01 3.75 26.86
C SER A 11 13.59 4.54 25.70
N THR A 12 14.89 4.80 25.75
CA THR A 12 15.64 5.44 24.66
C THR A 12 15.68 4.50 23.45
N LEU A 13 15.22 4.98 22.29
CA LEU A 13 15.53 4.37 21.01
C LEU A 13 16.93 4.87 20.60
N THR A 14 17.96 4.07 20.85
CA THR A 14 19.31 4.34 20.35
C THR A 14 19.42 3.92 18.90
N VAL A 15 19.27 4.88 17.99
CA VAL A 15 19.69 4.71 16.59
C VAL A 15 21.16 5.12 16.49
N LEU A 16 22.05 4.13 16.49
CA LEU A 16 23.47 4.35 16.21
C LEU A 16 23.65 4.44 14.68
N VAL A 17 23.57 5.67 14.16
CA VAL A 17 24.15 6.00 12.85
C VAL A 17 25.56 6.49 13.13
N GLN A 18 26.58 5.79 12.63
CA GLN A 18 27.94 6.35 12.56
C GLN A 18 27.96 7.47 11.53
N CYS A 19 27.48 8.65 11.93
CA CYS A 19 27.72 9.90 11.22
C CYS A 19 28.74 10.70 12.01
N HIS A 20 29.73 11.23 11.31
CA HIS A 20 30.86 11.98 11.89
C HIS A 20 30.49 13.35 12.50
N ASP A 21 29.21 13.66 12.67
CA ASP A 21 28.75 14.93 13.22
C ASP A 21 27.31 14.78 13.76
N CYS A 22 27.17 14.30 15.00
CA CYS A 22 25.87 14.19 15.67
C CYS A 22 25.62 15.44 16.50
N LYS A 23 24.63 16.24 16.10
CA LYS A 23 24.12 17.36 16.90
C LYS A 23 22.87 16.90 17.64
N ASP A 24 22.81 17.09 18.96
CA ASP A 24 21.65 16.72 19.78
C ASP A 24 20.51 17.73 19.56
N TYR A 25 19.31 17.23 19.28
CA TYR A 25 18.09 18.03 19.12
C TYR A 25 17.07 17.65 20.20
N ASP A 26 16.55 18.64 20.93
CA ASP A 26 15.50 18.43 21.93
C ASP A 26 14.13 18.32 21.26
N LEU A 27 13.61 17.08 21.22
CA LEU A 27 12.32 16.73 20.63
C LEU A 27 11.11 17.13 21.49
N SER A 28 11.34 17.68 22.69
CA SER A 28 10.26 18.15 23.57
C SER A 28 9.84 19.61 23.29
N ALA A 29 10.59 20.35 22.47
CA ALA A 29 10.42 21.80 22.31
C ALA A 29 10.07 22.26 20.87
N SER A 30 8.77 22.40 20.58
CA SER A 30 8.17 23.15 19.45
C SER A 30 8.48 22.69 18.01
N ASP A 31 7.66 23.13 17.05
CA ASP A 31 7.82 22.87 15.61
C ASP A 31 9.21 23.24 15.07
N GLN A 32 9.89 24.19 15.71
CA GLN A 32 11.18 24.69 15.25
C GLN A 32 12.32 23.67 15.41
N SER A 33 12.31 22.83 16.46
CA SER A 33 13.35 21.82 16.66
C SER A 33 13.25 20.70 15.63
N LEU A 34 12.02 20.35 15.24
CA LEU A 34 11.73 19.36 14.20
C LEU A 34 12.12 19.88 12.82
N VAL A 35 11.85 21.17 12.55
CA VAL A 35 12.31 21.87 11.35
C VAL A 35 13.84 21.94 11.30
N ASP A 36 14.51 22.21 12.41
CA ASP A 36 15.96 22.35 12.45
C ASP A 36 16.66 20.98 12.36
N MET A 37 16.08 19.93 12.94
CA MET A 37 16.50 18.55 12.72
C MET A 37 16.35 18.14 11.25
N MET A 38 15.21 18.44 10.62
CA MET A 38 14.99 18.16 9.19
C MET A 38 15.96 18.93 8.29
N LYS A 39 16.22 20.22 8.59
CA LYS A 39 17.23 21.01 7.87
C LYS A 39 18.62 20.41 8.00
N HIS A 40 18.99 19.97 9.20
CA HIS A 40 20.27 19.34 9.46
C HIS A 40 20.41 18.01 8.70
N TYR A 41 19.39 17.15 8.77
CA TYR A 41 19.33 15.90 8.02
C TYR A 41 19.46 16.13 6.51
N LEU A 42 18.78 17.13 5.95
CA LEU A 42 18.87 17.52 4.53
C LEU A 42 20.21 18.16 4.13
N HIS A 43 20.98 18.65 5.10
CA HIS A 43 22.33 19.18 4.85
C HIS A 43 23.37 18.06 4.88
N THR A 44 23.25 17.12 5.81
CA THR A 44 24.18 16.00 5.96
C THR A 44 23.96 14.92 4.90
N SER A 45 22.72 14.67 4.48
CA SER A 45 22.38 13.76 3.36
C SER A 45 22.73 14.31 1.98
N ARG A 46 23.03 15.61 1.86
CA ARG A 46 23.47 16.25 0.60
C ARG A 46 24.93 15.98 0.23
N LYS A 47 25.68 15.24 1.06
CA LYS A 47 26.96 14.66 0.65
C LYS A 47 26.72 13.38 -0.14
N GLU A 48 26.05 13.49 -1.29
CA GLU A 48 26.22 12.50 -2.35
C GLU A 48 27.58 12.76 -3.05
N GLU A 49 28.27 11.66 -3.30
CA GLU A 49 29.62 11.45 -3.81
C GLU A 49 30.12 12.50 -4.82
N CYS A 50 31.19 13.22 -4.46
CA CYS A 50 32.00 13.94 -5.44
C CYS A 50 32.82 12.93 -6.27
N PRO A 51 32.79 12.99 -7.61
CA PRO A 51 33.83 12.37 -8.43
C PRO A 51 35.18 13.03 -8.13
N PRO A 52 36.31 12.31 -8.17
CA PRO A 52 37.60 12.90 -7.89
C PRO A 52 38.02 13.84 -9.03
N GLY A 53 38.04 15.14 -8.75
CA GLY A 53 38.76 16.13 -9.56
C GLY A 53 37.88 17.05 -10.41
N GLY A 54 37.37 18.10 -9.79
CA GLY A 54 36.87 19.28 -10.48
C GLY A 54 36.86 20.48 -9.53
N LYS A 55 37.71 21.48 -9.78
CA LYS A 55 37.75 22.72 -8.99
C LYS A 55 36.45 23.52 -9.20
N PRO A 56 35.82 24.06 -8.15
CA PRO A 56 34.65 24.92 -8.30
C PRO A 56 35.08 26.32 -8.76
N THR A 57 34.57 26.75 -9.91
CA THR A 57 34.66 28.15 -10.35
C THR A 57 33.55 28.97 -9.71
N THR A 58 33.93 30.10 -9.13
CA THR A 58 33.05 31.08 -8.50
C THR A 58 32.30 31.91 -9.55
N SER A 59 31.09 31.49 -9.90
CA SER A 59 29.97 32.39 -10.17
C SER A 59 28.71 31.55 -10.37
N ASP A 60 27.77 31.60 -9.44
CA ASP A 60 26.40 31.87 -9.87
C ASP A 60 25.55 32.37 -8.70
N GLN A 61 24.89 33.46 -9.02
CA GLN A 61 24.05 34.27 -8.18
C GLN A 61 22.77 33.50 -7.83
N HIS A 62 22.28 33.69 -6.60
CA HIS A 62 20.86 33.86 -6.27
C HIS A 62 19.78 33.06 -7.04
N ASN A 63 20.01 31.79 -7.36
CA ASN A 63 18.90 30.90 -7.64
C ASN A 63 18.35 30.40 -6.31
N LYS A 64 17.24 31.00 -5.86
CA LYS A 64 16.31 30.34 -4.93
C LYS A 64 15.91 29.03 -5.59
N SER A 65 16.70 27.99 -5.35
CA SER A 65 16.30 26.62 -5.58
C SER A 65 15.11 26.40 -4.66
N LEU A 66 13.91 26.60 -5.22
CA LEU A 66 12.67 26.14 -4.63
C LEU A 66 12.90 24.65 -4.40
N LEU A 67 13.15 24.30 -3.14
CA LEU A 67 13.20 22.92 -2.70
C LEU A 67 11.80 22.36 -2.98
N PHE A 68 11.63 21.75 -4.14
CA PHE A 68 10.45 20.95 -4.44
C PHE A 68 10.56 19.71 -3.56
N ILE A 69 10.02 19.78 -2.35
CA ILE A 69 9.77 18.58 -1.58
C ILE A 69 8.73 17.81 -2.38
N HIS A 70 9.16 16.73 -3.03
CA HIS A 70 8.28 15.80 -3.72
C HIS A 70 7.55 14.97 -2.66
N VAL A 71 6.58 15.59 -1.98
CA VAL A 71 5.66 14.88 -1.09
C VAL A 71 4.71 14.09 -1.98
N GLY A 72 4.64 12.79 -1.76
CA GLY A 72 3.75 11.90 -2.47
C GLY A 72 3.54 10.59 -1.71
N VAL A 73 2.46 9.90 -2.04
CA VAL A 73 2.15 8.59 -1.48
C VAL A 73 1.82 7.62 -2.60
N THR A 74 2.28 6.38 -2.45
CA THR A 74 2.03 5.31 -3.42
C THR A 74 0.93 4.39 -2.90
N TYR A 75 0.06 3.91 -3.78
CA TYR A 75 -0.94 2.90 -3.47
C TYR A 75 -1.13 1.93 -4.64
N VAL A 76 -1.68 0.75 -4.35
CA VAL A 76 -2.06 -0.21 -5.38
C VAL A 76 -3.56 -0.05 -5.67
N ARG A 77 -3.88 0.06 -6.95
CA ARG A 77 -5.24 -0.04 -7.47
C ARG A 77 -5.48 -1.46 -7.95
N TRP A 78 -6.14 -2.24 -7.11
CA TRP A 78 -6.41 -3.66 -7.38
C TRP A 78 -7.57 -3.81 -8.37
N GLY A 79 -7.41 -4.69 -9.35
CA GLY A 79 -8.40 -4.99 -10.37
C GLY A 79 -8.44 -4.01 -11.55
N LYS A 80 -7.42 -3.16 -11.70
CA LYS A 80 -7.28 -2.21 -12.83
C LYS A 80 -5.83 -2.18 -13.32
N LYS A 81 -5.64 -1.98 -14.62
CA LYS A 81 -4.34 -1.78 -15.27
C LYS A 81 -3.85 -0.34 -15.28
N GLU A 82 -4.71 0.61 -14.90
CA GLU A 82 -4.45 2.04 -14.99
C GLU A 82 -4.77 2.77 -13.68
N CYS A 83 -3.99 3.82 -13.38
CA CYS A 83 -4.25 4.74 -12.29
C CYS A 83 -5.39 5.72 -12.61
N PRO A 84 -6.05 6.33 -11.60
CA PRO A 84 -7.05 7.36 -11.84
C PRO A 84 -6.45 8.58 -12.56
N LYS A 85 -7.30 9.36 -13.23
CA LYS A 85 -6.86 10.60 -13.92
C LYS A 85 -6.19 11.56 -12.92
N GLY A 86 -5.03 12.08 -13.29
CA GLY A 86 -4.26 13.00 -12.44
C GLY A 86 -3.37 12.32 -11.40
N VAL A 87 -3.28 10.99 -11.41
CA VAL A 87 -2.37 10.19 -10.59
C VAL A 87 -1.33 9.56 -11.49
N ASP A 88 -0.06 9.62 -11.09
CA ASP A 88 1.01 9.05 -11.90
C ASP A 88 1.00 7.53 -11.80
N MET A 89 1.17 6.86 -12.94
CA MET A 89 1.43 5.42 -12.95
C MET A 89 2.91 5.17 -12.67
N VAL A 90 3.20 4.35 -11.66
CA VAL A 90 4.55 3.84 -11.39
C VAL A 90 4.80 2.62 -12.27
N TYR A 91 3.92 1.62 -12.19
CA TYR A 91 3.90 0.47 -13.11
C TYR A 91 2.52 -0.19 -13.12
N THR A 92 2.28 -1.00 -14.15
CA THR A 92 1.13 -1.92 -14.25
C THR A 92 1.62 -3.35 -14.15
N GLY A 93 0.74 -4.22 -13.66
CA GLY A 93 1.09 -5.57 -13.31
C GLY A 93 -0.11 -6.51 -13.22
N GLN A 94 0.17 -7.69 -12.68
CA GLN A 94 -0.82 -8.67 -12.28
C GLN A 94 -0.70 -8.96 -10.79
N VAL A 95 -1.80 -9.39 -10.17
CA VAL A 95 -1.80 -9.72 -8.76
C VAL A 95 -1.22 -11.12 -8.58
N GLY A 96 -0.23 -11.23 -7.71
CA GLY A 96 0.34 -12.49 -7.29
C GLY A 96 0.10 -12.76 -5.81
N GLY A 97 0.12 -14.03 -5.45
CA GLY A 97 -0.05 -14.45 -4.07
C GLY A 97 0.40 -15.88 -3.87
N ASN A 98 0.17 -16.38 -2.66
CA ASN A 98 0.42 -17.77 -2.33
C ASN A 98 -0.78 -18.65 -2.73
N HIS A 99 -0.51 -19.88 -3.17
CA HIS A 99 -1.53 -20.85 -3.58
C HIS A 99 -2.64 -20.99 -2.54
N TYR A 100 -3.89 -21.15 -2.98
CA TYR A 100 -5.06 -21.21 -2.08
C TYR A 100 -4.96 -22.35 -1.05
N SER A 101 -4.40 -23.50 -1.43
CA SER A 101 -4.27 -24.66 -0.54
C SER A 101 -3.01 -24.64 0.35
N HIS A 102 -2.07 -23.72 0.12
CA HIS A 102 -0.82 -23.66 0.89
C HIS A 102 -1.04 -23.01 2.25
N LYS A 103 -0.67 -23.72 3.32
CA LYS A 103 -0.80 -23.24 4.71
C LYS A 103 0.33 -22.32 5.17
N GLY A 104 1.53 -22.48 4.59
CA GLY A 104 2.69 -21.62 4.82
C GLY A 104 2.88 -20.61 3.69
N GLY A 105 3.89 -19.74 3.79
CA GLY A 105 4.16 -18.68 2.81
C GLY A 105 3.56 -17.33 3.19
N GLY A 106 3.49 -16.40 2.22
CA GLY A 106 2.92 -15.07 2.42
C GLY A 106 1.38 -15.07 2.48
N VAL A 107 0.83 -14.23 3.35
CA VAL A 107 -0.62 -13.99 3.47
C VAL A 107 -1.09 -12.81 2.61
N ASN A 108 -0.16 -11.94 2.22
CA ASN A 108 -0.43 -10.77 1.41
C ASN A 108 -0.45 -11.11 -0.09
N TYR A 109 -1.14 -10.27 -0.84
CA TYR A 109 -1.06 -10.20 -2.28
C TYR A 109 0.03 -9.19 -2.67
N LEU A 110 0.56 -9.36 -3.87
CA LEU A 110 1.61 -8.53 -4.44
C LEU A 110 1.14 -8.03 -5.79
N CYS A 111 1.48 -6.78 -6.14
CA CYS A 111 1.36 -6.33 -7.52
C CYS A 111 2.67 -6.63 -8.25
N LEU A 112 2.66 -7.64 -9.13
CA LEU A 112 3.84 -8.08 -9.85
C LEU A 112 3.95 -7.31 -11.17
N PRO A 113 5.07 -6.65 -11.47
CA PRO A 113 5.22 -5.88 -12.70
C PRO A 113 5.13 -6.78 -13.94
N ASN A 114 4.60 -6.25 -15.04
CA ASN A 114 4.53 -6.97 -16.32
C ASN A 114 5.91 -7.24 -16.96
N ASN A 115 6.95 -6.55 -16.49
CA ASN A 115 8.34 -6.64 -16.94
C ASN A 115 9.27 -7.03 -15.77
N PRO A 116 9.16 -8.26 -15.24
CA PRO A 116 9.98 -8.68 -14.10
C PRO A 116 11.46 -8.82 -14.48
N GLU A 117 12.34 -8.46 -13.55
CA GLU A 117 13.75 -8.84 -13.60
C GLU A 117 13.91 -10.25 -13.02
N ASN A 118 14.18 -11.22 -13.88
CA ASN A 118 14.22 -12.62 -13.47
C ASN A 118 15.52 -12.97 -12.73
N GLY A 119 15.37 -13.67 -11.60
CA GLY A 119 16.47 -14.31 -10.91
C GLY A 119 16.97 -15.58 -11.62
N LYS A 120 17.93 -16.28 -10.99
CA LYS A 120 18.40 -17.58 -11.47
C LYS A 120 17.37 -18.67 -11.20
N ALA A 121 17.24 -19.62 -12.13
CA ALA A 121 16.39 -20.78 -11.92
C ALA A 121 16.80 -21.55 -10.67
N PHE A 122 15.83 -21.85 -9.80
CA PHE A 122 16.02 -22.62 -8.59
C PHE A 122 14.76 -23.44 -8.33
N LYS A 123 14.90 -24.76 -8.18
CA LYS A 123 13.78 -25.69 -7.96
C LYS A 123 13.88 -26.32 -6.59
N THR A 124 12.89 -26.06 -5.74
CA THR A 124 12.76 -26.58 -4.37
C THR A 124 11.30 -26.70 -3.99
N ASP A 125 11.02 -27.39 -2.89
CA ASP A 125 9.68 -27.45 -2.27
C ASP A 125 9.38 -26.22 -1.39
N ASN A 126 10.05 -25.08 -1.67
CA ASN A 126 9.83 -23.82 -0.98
C ASN A 126 8.52 -23.17 -1.41
N THR A 127 8.12 -22.09 -0.74
CA THR A 127 6.97 -21.28 -1.14
C THR A 127 7.14 -20.76 -2.58
N GLN A 128 6.12 -20.97 -3.38
CA GLN A 128 6.02 -20.49 -4.76
C GLN A 128 5.06 -19.29 -4.81
N LEU A 129 5.28 -18.42 -5.80
CA LEU A 129 4.44 -17.27 -6.07
C LEU A 129 3.54 -17.60 -7.27
N PHE A 130 2.24 -17.44 -7.10
CA PHE A 130 1.21 -17.79 -8.09
C PHE A 130 0.50 -16.53 -8.56
N GLY A 131 -0.06 -16.57 -9.77
CA GLY A 131 -1.04 -15.57 -10.22
C GLY A 131 -2.31 -15.62 -9.38
N THR A 132 -3.10 -14.56 -9.42
CA THR A 132 -4.36 -14.47 -8.67
C THR A 132 -5.55 -14.45 -9.60
N GLU A 133 -6.53 -15.32 -9.36
CA GLU A 133 -7.78 -15.39 -10.11
C GLU A 133 -8.94 -14.77 -9.33
N TYR A 134 -9.86 -14.16 -10.07
CA TYR A 134 -11.17 -13.84 -9.53
C TYR A 134 -12.02 -15.10 -9.42
N GLU A 135 -12.60 -15.31 -8.25
CA GLU A 135 -13.60 -16.34 -8.00
C GLU A 135 -14.98 -15.71 -7.82
N THR A 136 -15.34 -14.88 -8.80
CA THR A 136 -16.49 -13.97 -8.74
C THR A 136 -17.63 -14.42 -9.66
N THR A 137 -18.12 -15.64 -9.45
CA THR A 137 -19.36 -16.13 -10.07
C THR A 137 -20.46 -16.37 -9.03
N GLY A 138 -21.72 -16.29 -9.47
CA GLY A 138 -22.89 -16.59 -8.64
C GLY A 138 -22.89 -15.89 -7.27
N GLY A 139 -23.02 -16.67 -6.19
CA GLY A 139 -23.06 -16.19 -4.81
C GLY A 139 -21.72 -15.69 -4.24
N HIS A 140 -20.61 -15.87 -4.97
CA HIS A 140 -19.28 -15.39 -4.58
C HIS A 140 -18.94 -14.01 -5.13
N LYS A 141 -19.89 -13.39 -5.83
CA LYS A 141 -19.69 -12.10 -6.50
C LYS A 141 -20.44 -10.97 -5.79
N PRO A 142 -19.79 -9.83 -5.49
CA PRO A 142 -20.50 -8.62 -5.06
C PRO A 142 -21.52 -8.16 -6.12
N THR A 143 -22.69 -7.71 -5.68
CA THR A 143 -23.86 -7.46 -6.56
C THR A 143 -23.56 -6.57 -7.78
N GLY A 144 -22.72 -5.55 -7.63
CA GLY A 144 -22.39 -4.60 -8.70
C GLY A 144 -21.12 -4.92 -9.50
N MET A 145 -20.45 -6.03 -9.21
CA MET A 145 -19.24 -6.45 -9.90
C MET A 145 -19.59 -7.29 -11.15
N LYS A 146 -18.76 -7.20 -12.19
CA LYS A 146 -18.87 -8.07 -13.37
C LYS A 146 -18.45 -9.49 -12.99
N ASP A 147 -19.00 -10.47 -13.69
CA ASP A 147 -18.50 -11.84 -13.58
C ASP A 147 -17.12 -11.91 -14.24
N MET A 148 -16.12 -12.29 -13.46
CA MET A 148 -14.74 -12.45 -13.89
C MET A 148 -14.18 -13.80 -13.46
N HIS A 149 -15.04 -14.76 -13.14
CA HIS A 149 -14.61 -16.07 -12.68
C HIS A 149 -13.53 -16.65 -13.59
N GLN A 150 -12.49 -17.24 -12.97
CA GLN A 150 -11.36 -17.86 -13.66
C GLN A 150 -10.50 -16.89 -14.47
N LYS A 151 -10.60 -15.58 -14.22
CA LYS A 151 -9.75 -14.58 -14.89
C LYS A 151 -8.73 -14.00 -13.94
N GLU A 152 -7.54 -13.74 -14.45
CA GLU A 152 -6.46 -13.15 -13.68
C GLU A 152 -6.72 -11.69 -13.34
N VAL A 153 -6.26 -11.29 -12.16
CA VAL A 153 -6.52 -9.98 -11.57
C VAL A 153 -5.37 -9.03 -11.95
N PRO A 154 -5.62 -7.92 -12.65
CA PRO A 154 -4.60 -6.91 -12.90
C PRO A 154 -4.43 -5.98 -11.69
N CYS A 155 -3.32 -5.26 -11.67
CA CYS A 155 -3.09 -4.20 -10.71
C CYS A 155 -2.28 -3.05 -11.33
N ALA A 156 -2.44 -1.86 -10.76
CA ALA A 156 -1.64 -0.70 -11.08
C ALA A 156 -1.09 -0.08 -9.80
N VAL A 157 0.20 0.22 -9.78
CA VAL A 157 0.83 0.96 -8.69
C VAL A 157 0.87 2.43 -9.06
N CYS A 158 0.26 3.25 -8.21
CA CYS A 158 -0.06 4.63 -8.47
C CYS A 158 0.63 5.54 -7.47
N HIS A 159 1.21 6.63 -7.95
CA HIS A 159 1.86 7.65 -7.13
C HIS A 159 1.06 8.95 -7.18
N GLN A 160 0.50 9.32 -6.03
CA GLN A 160 -0.27 10.54 -5.87
C GLN A 160 0.61 11.66 -5.31
N ARG A 161 0.79 12.72 -6.09
CA ARG A 161 1.61 13.87 -5.70
C ARG A 161 0.88 14.77 -4.70
N LYS A 162 1.63 15.49 -3.89
CA LYS A 162 1.13 16.48 -2.91
C LYS A 162 0.16 15.87 -1.89
N LYS A 163 0.29 14.57 -1.64
CA LYS A 163 -0.41 13.79 -0.63
C LYS A 163 0.61 13.05 0.22
N SER A 164 0.39 12.94 1.51
CA SER A 164 1.37 12.34 2.44
C SER A 164 0.85 11.10 3.15
N VAL A 165 -0.45 10.84 3.09
CA VAL A 165 -1.07 9.71 3.81
C VAL A 165 -2.02 8.96 2.91
N LEU A 166 -2.03 7.64 3.04
CA LEU A 166 -2.95 6.69 2.40
C LEU A 166 -3.78 5.99 3.47
N LEU A 167 -5.07 5.76 3.18
CA LEU A 167 -5.97 5.00 4.03
C LEU A 167 -6.97 4.21 3.19
N MET A 168 -7.09 2.90 3.44
CA MET A 168 -8.22 2.10 2.97
C MET A 168 -9.28 2.03 4.07
N ILE A 169 -10.53 2.36 3.74
CA ILE A 169 -11.66 2.31 4.68
C ILE A 169 -12.62 1.21 4.23
N PRO A 170 -12.73 0.09 4.96
CA PRO A 170 -13.70 -0.95 4.66
C PRO A 170 -15.11 -0.50 5.06
N ALA A 171 -16.13 -1.13 4.45
CA ALA A 171 -17.54 -0.84 4.60
C ALA A 171 -17.97 0.61 4.28
N ARG A 172 -17.17 1.37 3.52
CA ARG A 172 -17.56 2.69 2.99
C ARG A 172 -17.23 2.78 1.51
N LYS A 173 -18.08 3.52 0.78
CA LYS A 173 -17.85 3.89 -0.64
C LYS A 173 -17.31 5.31 -0.82
N THR A 174 -17.15 6.06 0.27
CA THR A 174 -16.72 7.47 0.28
C THR A 174 -15.76 7.72 1.42
N CYS A 175 -14.75 8.55 1.19
CA CYS A 175 -13.82 9.00 2.23
C CYS A 175 -14.50 9.88 3.29
N TYR A 176 -13.85 10.09 4.43
CA TYR A 176 -14.29 11.09 5.40
C TYR A 176 -14.00 12.51 4.92
N LYS A 177 -14.66 13.50 5.53
CA LYS A 177 -14.45 14.92 5.20
C LYS A 177 -12.95 15.26 5.29
N GLY A 178 -12.44 15.97 4.29
CA GLY A 178 -11.03 16.38 4.20
C GLY A 178 -10.08 15.32 3.63
N TRP A 179 -10.59 14.14 3.27
CA TRP A 179 -9.84 13.12 2.52
C TRP A 179 -10.27 13.12 1.05
N THR A 180 -9.32 12.82 0.18
CA THR A 180 -9.53 12.70 -1.28
C THR A 180 -9.74 11.24 -1.63
N SER A 181 -10.78 10.93 -2.41
CA SER A 181 -11.02 9.56 -2.89
C SER A 181 -10.14 9.26 -4.09
N GLU A 182 -9.38 8.18 -4.03
CA GLU A 182 -8.60 7.67 -5.16
C GLU A 182 -9.44 6.69 -5.98
N TYR A 183 -10.05 5.70 -5.32
CA TYR A 183 -11.04 4.81 -5.91
C TYR A 183 -11.92 4.16 -4.85
N SER A 184 -13.04 3.58 -5.28
CA SER A 184 -13.95 2.80 -4.45
C SER A 184 -14.22 1.45 -5.07
N GLY A 185 -14.63 0.48 -4.26
CA GLY A 185 -14.63 -0.91 -4.66
C GLY A 185 -15.35 -1.82 -3.68
N TYR A 186 -15.06 -3.11 -3.83
CA TYR A 186 -15.54 -4.17 -2.97
C TYR A 186 -14.36 -4.83 -2.25
N LEU A 187 -14.60 -5.28 -1.03
CA LEU A 187 -13.62 -6.04 -0.27
C LEU A 187 -13.66 -7.49 -0.74
N LEU A 188 -12.53 -7.98 -1.24
CA LEU A 188 -12.33 -9.38 -1.64
C LEU A 188 -11.19 -9.99 -0.82
N THR A 189 -11.24 -11.30 -0.63
CA THR A 189 -10.19 -12.12 0.00
C THR A 189 -10.38 -13.57 -0.41
N ASP A 190 -9.56 -14.48 0.11
CA ASP A 190 -9.66 -15.90 -0.19
C ASP A 190 -10.93 -16.56 0.39
N HIS A 191 -11.24 -17.78 -0.04
CA HIS A 191 -12.39 -18.50 0.48
C HIS A 191 -12.18 -18.89 1.95
N LYS A 192 -13.26 -18.82 2.74
CA LYS A 192 -13.24 -19.08 4.19
C LYS A 192 -12.73 -20.46 4.63
N THR A 193 -12.64 -21.43 3.72
CA THR A 193 -12.15 -22.80 3.99
C THR A 193 -10.68 -22.99 3.64
N TYR A 194 -10.05 -21.99 3.03
CA TYR A 194 -8.64 -22.00 2.63
C TYR A 194 -7.77 -21.29 3.67
N SER A 195 -6.50 -21.05 3.34
CA SER A 195 -5.57 -20.37 4.25
C SER A 195 -5.88 -18.87 4.36
N SER A 196 -5.60 -18.29 5.52
CA SER A 196 -5.81 -16.86 5.77
C SER A 196 -5.05 -15.99 4.77
N LYS A 197 -5.75 -15.03 4.15
CA LYS A 197 -5.17 -13.95 3.33
C LYS A 197 -5.57 -12.58 3.87
N GLU A 198 -4.90 -11.54 3.38
CA GLU A 198 -5.34 -10.17 3.62
C GLU A 198 -6.61 -9.81 2.85
N TYR A 199 -7.19 -8.66 3.19
CA TYR A 199 -8.36 -8.11 2.53
C TYR A 199 -7.94 -7.06 1.50
N LEU A 200 -8.35 -7.24 0.25
CA LEU A 200 -8.10 -6.27 -0.82
C LEU A 200 -9.33 -5.42 -1.10
N CYS A 201 -9.11 -4.12 -1.28
CA CYS A 201 -10.11 -3.25 -1.88
C CYS A 201 -9.98 -3.31 -3.40
N VAL A 202 -10.82 -4.09 -4.08
CA VAL A 202 -10.79 -4.26 -5.53
C VAL A 202 -11.74 -3.25 -6.17
N ASP A 203 -11.24 -2.53 -7.18
CA ASP A 203 -11.98 -1.47 -7.86
C ASP A 203 -13.36 -1.94 -8.33
N LYS A 204 -14.39 -1.09 -8.10
CA LYS A 204 -15.78 -1.38 -8.48
C LYS A 204 -15.93 -1.69 -9.97
N HIS A 205 -15.11 -1.05 -10.81
CA HIS A 205 -15.07 -1.24 -12.25
C HIS A 205 -13.88 -2.10 -12.66
N SER A 206 -13.66 -3.18 -11.90
CA SER A 206 -12.61 -4.14 -12.17
C SER A 206 -12.61 -4.63 -13.61
N GLU A 207 -11.45 -5.09 -14.05
CA GLU A 207 -11.22 -5.71 -15.35
C GLU A 207 -10.35 -6.96 -15.18
N PRO A 208 -10.42 -7.91 -16.13
CA PRO A 208 -9.46 -9.00 -16.18
C PRO A 208 -8.11 -8.53 -16.75
N LEU A 209 -7.05 -9.27 -16.45
CA LEU A 209 -5.72 -9.02 -16.99
C LEU A 209 -5.77 -9.02 -18.53
N ASP A 210 -6.27 -10.11 -19.10
CA ASP A 210 -6.55 -10.28 -20.53
C ASP A 210 -7.90 -11.00 -20.77
N ASN A 211 -8.10 -11.57 -21.96
CA ASN A 211 -9.34 -12.28 -22.32
C ASN A 211 -9.30 -13.78 -22.03
N LYS A 212 -8.22 -14.29 -21.42
CA LYS A 212 -8.12 -15.68 -21.03
C LYS A 212 -8.97 -15.93 -19.78
N ALA A 213 -9.34 -17.19 -19.64
CA ALA A 213 -9.91 -17.73 -18.43
C ALA A 213 -9.41 -19.16 -18.30
N GLY A 214 -9.01 -19.53 -17.09
CA GLY A 214 -8.55 -20.86 -16.76
C GLY A 214 -8.79 -21.16 -15.29
N ASN A 215 -8.77 -22.44 -14.95
CA ASN A 215 -8.91 -22.91 -13.59
C ASN A 215 -7.53 -23.33 -13.08
N GLU A 216 -6.61 -22.37 -13.03
CA GLU A 216 -5.23 -22.59 -12.60
C GLU A 216 -5.13 -22.74 -11.07
N ASP A 217 -6.14 -22.24 -10.36
CA ASP A 217 -6.28 -22.28 -8.91
C ASP A 217 -5.00 -21.81 -8.19
N GLY A 218 -4.53 -20.61 -8.56
CA GLY A 218 -3.36 -19.99 -7.93
C GLY A 218 -3.69 -19.39 -6.56
N ALA A 219 -3.49 -18.09 -6.41
CA ALA A 219 -4.14 -17.33 -5.36
C ALA A 219 -5.56 -16.95 -5.81
N LEU A 220 -6.51 -16.83 -4.89
CA LEU A 220 -7.91 -16.61 -5.26
C LEU A 220 -8.50 -15.37 -4.58
N LEU A 221 -9.50 -14.76 -5.23
CA LEU A 221 -10.26 -13.62 -4.72
C LEU A 221 -11.77 -13.84 -4.84
N TYR A 222 -12.41 -14.02 -3.69
CA TYR A 222 -13.84 -14.16 -3.51
C TYR A 222 -14.45 -12.88 -2.93
N GLY A 223 -15.68 -12.57 -3.32
CA GLY A 223 -16.49 -11.53 -2.70
C GLY A 223 -16.82 -11.86 -1.25
N ILE A 224 -16.77 -10.84 -0.39
CA ILE A 224 -17.08 -10.99 1.04
C ILE A 224 -18.50 -10.50 1.30
N SER A 225 -19.23 -11.27 2.12
CA SER A 225 -20.48 -10.82 2.73
C SER A 225 -20.31 -10.61 4.23
N THR A 226 -21.06 -9.64 4.74
CA THR A 226 -21.18 -9.38 6.18
C THR A 226 -21.94 -10.51 6.88
N LYS A 227 -21.56 -10.78 8.14
CA LYS A 227 -22.30 -11.69 9.03
C LYS A 227 -22.59 -11.02 10.37
N CYS A 228 -23.86 -10.84 10.69
CA CYS A 228 -24.31 -10.29 11.97
C CYS A 228 -24.05 -11.28 13.13
N GLY A 229 -23.89 -10.71 14.32
CA GLY A 229 -23.52 -11.43 15.54
C GLY A 229 -22.65 -10.50 16.38
N SER A 230 -21.35 -10.78 16.45
CA SER A 230 -20.36 -9.83 16.99
C SER A 230 -20.28 -8.55 16.15
N LEU A 231 -20.55 -8.65 14.83
CA LEU A 231 -20.82 -7.48 14.00
C LEU A 231 -22.24 -6.98 14.33
N ARG A 232 -22.32 -5.79 14.93
CA ARG A 232 -23.59 -5.18 15.34
C ARG A 232 -24.42 -4.79 14.12
N CYS A 233 -25.65 -5.27 14.07
CA CYS A 233 -26.62 -4.95 13.03
C CYS A 233 -27.89 -4.44 13.73
N PRO A 234 -28.23 -3.13 13.64
CA PRO A 234 -27.57 -2.02 12.92
C PRO A 234 -26.25 -1.52 13.55
N PRO A 235 -25.41 -0.73 12.83
CA PRO A 235 -25.65 -0.10 11.52
C PRO A 235 -25.31 -0.96 10.30
N TYR A 236 -24.67 -2.11 10.50
CA TYR A 236 -24.43 -3.07 9.42
C TYR A 236 -25.70 -3.87 9.09
N LYS A 237 -25.68 -4.58 7.98
CA LYS A 237 -26.74 -5.50 7.55
C LYS A 237 -26.16 -6.91 7.43
N ASP A 238 -26.98 -7.94 7.58
CA ASP A 238 -26.54 -9.33 7.36
C ASP A 238 -26.48 -9.62 5.87
N ALA A 239 -25.56 -10.50 5.46
CA ALA A 239 -25.51 -11.09 4.13
C ALA A 239 -25.46 -10.06 2.97
N VAL A 240 -24.81 -8.92 3.19
CA VAL A 240 -24.55 -7.92 2.13
C VAL A 240 -23.07 -7.82 1.79
N ASP A 241 -22.76 -7.48 0.54
CA ASP A 241 -21.39 -7.23 0.08
C ASP A 241 -20.71 -6.11 0.87
N VAL A 242 -19.40 -6.25 1.07
CA VAL A 242 -18.60 -5.27 1.80
C VAL A 242 -17.97 -4.30 0.80
N GLN A 243 -18.37 -3.03 0.87
CA GLN A 243 -17.76 -1.94 0.08
C GLN A 243 -16.41 -1.53 0.67
N CYS A 244 -15.60 -0.82 -0.11
CA CYS A 244 -14.38 -0.19 0.37
C CYS A 244 -14.03 1.07 -0.42
N VAL A 245 -13.19 1.92 0.15
CA VAL A 245 -12.66 3.11 -0.51
C VAL A 245 -11.20 3.33 -0.12
N VAL A 246 -10.38 3.69 -1.09
CA VAL A 246 -8.99 4.10 -0.88
C VAL A 246 -8.91 5.62 -0.97
N CYS A 247 -8.30 6.21 0.05
CA CYS A 247 -8.31 7.65 0.31
C CYS A 247 -6.90 8.17 0.55
N THR A 248 -6.63 9.41 0.12
CA THR A 248 -5.39 10.12 0.41
C THR A 248 -5.64 11.45 1.12
N LYS A 249 -4.62 11.98 1.80
CA LYS A 249 -4.67 13.30 2.43
C LYS A 249 -3.48 14.17 2.06
#